data_AF-A0A1D6QKE6-F1
#
_entry.id   AF-A0A1D6QKE6-F1
#
_cell.length_a   1.000
_cell.length_b   1.000
_cell.length_c   1.000
_cell.angle_alpha   90.00
_cell.angle_beta   90.00
_cell.angle_gamma   90.00
#
_symmetry.space_group_name_H-M   'P 1'
#
loop_
_entity.id
_entity.type
_entity.pdbx_description
1 polymer ?
#
loop_
_entity_poly.entity_id
_entity_poly.type
_entity_poly.pdbx_seq_one_letter_code
_entity_poly.pdbx_strand_id
1 'polypeptide(L)'
;MAAIFPTIKAIQAAITLGTGCSLGPEGPSVDIGKSCANGCAEMMENNRERRIALVAAGSAAGIASGFNVAVAGCFFAIETVLRPLRAENSPPFTTAMIILASVISSTVSNVLPGEKAAFIVPTYELKSTAELPLYLILGMLCGVVSVAFRQLVVWFTKTFDLIRKKFGLPAVVCPALGGLGAGLIALRYPGILYWGFTNVDEILHTGKSASAPGIWLLAN
;
A
#
# COMPACT_ATOMS: atom_id res chain seq x y z
N MET A 1 12.72 -12.22 -20.15
CA MET A 1 12.45 -12.35 -18.69
C MET A 1 11.48 -11.27 -18.17
N ALA A 2 11.46 -10.08 -18.77
CA ALA A 2 10.55 -8.96 -18.49
C ALA A 2 9.08 -9.31 -18.16
N ALA A 3 8.44 -10.23 -18.89
CA ALA A 3 7.02 -10.57 -18.69
C ALA A 3 6.73 -11.57 -17.56
N ILE A 4 7.75 -12.26 -17.04
CA ILE A 4 7.57 -13.35 -16.05
C ILE A 4 7.45 -12.79 -14.62
N PHE A 5 8.20 -11.74 -14.30
CA PHE A 5 8.15 -11.10 -12.99
C PHE A 5 6.78 -10.49 -12.62
N PRO A 6 6.10 -9.72 -13.51
CA PRO A 6 4.81 -9.14 -13.18
C PRO A 6 3.71 -10.20 -13.00
N THR A 7 3.74 -11.29 -13.78
CA THR A 7 2.74 -12.37 -13.70
C THR A 7 2.87 -13.17 -12.41
N ILE A 8 4.10 -13.47 -11.97
CA ILE A 8 4.34 -14.14 -10.67
C ILE A 8 3.85 -13.27 -9.52
N LYS A 9 4.13 -11.96 -9.54
CA LYS A 9 3.66 -11.02 -8.51
C LYS A 9 2.14 -10.92 -8.47
N ALA A 10 1.49 -10.89 -9.63
CA ALA A 10 0.03 -10.89 -9.72
C ALA A 10 -0.59 -12.17 -9.16
N ILE A 11 -0.03 -13.35 -9.47
CA ILE A 11 -0.52 -14.63 -8.95
C ILE A 11 -0.32 -14.71 -7.43
N GLN A 12 0.84 -14.31 -6.93
CA GLN A 12 1.11 -14.26 -5.48
C GLN A 12 0.14 -13.34 -4.76
N ALA A 13 -0.14 -12.16 -5.33
CA ALA A 13 -1.11 -11.22 -4.80
C ALA A 13 -2.53 -11.80 -4.79
N ALA A 14 -2.95 -12.40 -5.89
CA ALA A 14 -4.28 -13.01 -6.01
C ALA A 14 -4.50 -14.13 -4.98
N ILE A 15 -3.50 -14.99 -4.76
CA ILE A 15 -3.57 -16.06 -3.75
C ILE A 15 -3.60 -15.46 -2.33
N THR A 16 -2.74 -14.48 -2.05
CA THR A 16 -2.63 -13.89 -0.70
C THR A 16 -3.86 -13.09 -0.31
N LEU A 17 -4.38 -12.27 -1.24
CA LEU A 17 -5.61 -11.49 -1.04
C LEU A 17 -6.84 -12.40 -1.06
N GLY A 18 -6.89 -13.38 -1.96
CA GLY A 18 -7.99 -14.34 -2.08
C GLY A 18 -8.13 -15.28 -0.88
N THR A 19 -7.04 -15.54 -0.16
CA THR A 19 -7.06 -16.29 1.12
C THR A 19 -7.45 -15.44 2.32
N GLY A 20 -7.71 -14.14 2.13
CA GLY A 20 -8.21 -13.26 3.19
C GLY A 20 -7.12 -12.76 4.15
N CYS A 21 -5.85 -12.79 3.76
CA CYS A 21 -4.78 -12.22 4.59
C CYS A 21 -5.04 -10.73 4.88
N SER A 22 -4.57 -10.26 6.03
CA SER A 22 -4.60 -8.84 6.45
C SER A 22 -3.60 -7.99 5.65
N LEU A 23 -3.70 -8.01 4.32
CA LEU A 23 -2.83 -7.29 3.39
C LEU A 23 -3.70 -6.62 2.33
N GLY A 24 -3.29 -5.43 1.88
CA GLY A 24 -3.96 -4.72 0.80
C GLY A 24 -3.34 -4.95 -0.58
N PRO A 25 -4.07 -4.69 -1.68
CA PRO A 25 -3.58 -4.78 -3.05
C PRO A 25 -2.58 -3.68 -3.39
N GLU A 26 -2.43 -2.68 -2.51
CA GLU A 26 -1.57 -1.50 -2.70
C GLU A 26 -0.12 -1.88 -2.97
N GLY A 27 0.47 -2.70 -2.09
CA GLY A 27 1.84 -3.16 -2.23
C GLY A 27 2.06 -3.97 -3.52
N PRO A 28 1.26 -5.02 -3.77
CA PRO A 28 1.36 -5.80 -5.00
C PRO A 28 1.16 -4.98 -6.29
N SER A 29 0.23 -4.03 -6.31
CA SER A 29 -0.03 -3.22 -7.51
C SER A 29 1.19 -2.36 -7.88
N VAL A 30 1.87 -1.78 -6.87
CA VAL A 30 3.14 -1.07 -7.06
C VAL A 30 4.22 -1.99 -7.62
N ASP A 31 4.37 -3.18 -7.05
CA ASP A 31 5.39 -4.14 -7.46
C ASP A 31 5.16 -4.64 -8.90
N ILE A 32 3.91 -4.87 -9.29
CA ILE A 32 3.54 -5.23 -10.66
C ILE A 32 3.89 -4.07 -11.60
N GLY A 33 3.48 -2.84 -11.27
CA GLY A 33 3.79 -1.64 -12.06
C GLY A 33 5.30 -1.41 -12.25
N LYS A 34 6.08 -1.56 -11.17
CA LYS A 34 7.56 -1.52 -11.22
C LYS A 34 8.15 -2.62 -12.09
N SER A 35 7.59 -3.83 -12.02
CA SER A 35 8.06 -4.98 -12.81
C SER A 35 7.81 -4.79 -14.30
N CYS A 36 6.61 -4.31 -14.67
CA CYS A 36 6.27 -3.94 -16.04
C CYS A 36 7.21 -2.83 -16.56
N ALA A 37 7.42 -1.78 -15.78
CA ALA A 37 8.31 -0.68 -16.14
C ALA A 37 9.77 -1.13 -16.29
N ASN A 38 10.26 -2.01 -15.42
CA ASN A 38 11.59 -2.61 -15.55
C ASN A 38 11.71 -3.44 -16.84
N GLY A 39 10.67 -4.21 -17.18
CA GLY A 39 10.63 -4.96 -18.43
C GLY A 39 10.72 -4.07 -19.66
N CYS A 40 9.96 -2.97 -19.69
CA CYS A 40 10.06 -1.96 -20.75
C CYS A 40 11.44 -1.27 -20.75
N ALA A 41 12.01 -0.99 -19.57
CA ALA A 41 13.32 -0.38 -19.44
C ALA A 41 14.45 -1.26 -19.98
N GLU A 42 14.35 -2.59 -19.85
CA GLU A 42 15.33 -3.54 -20.40
C GLU A 42 15.25 -3.64 -21.93
N MET A 43 14.06 -3.42 -22.51
CA MET A 43 13.86 -3.42 -23.96
C MET A 43 14.34 -2.12 -24.63
N MET A 44 14.57 -1.07 -23.84
CA MET A 44 15.07 0.23 -24.31
C MET A 44 16.52 0.40 -23.89
N GLU A 45 17.39 0.92 -24.77
CA GLU A 45 18.73 1.35 -24.36
C GLU A 45 18.64 2.62 -23.51
N ASN A 46 18.41 2.43 -22.21
CA ASN A 46 18.06 3.52 -21.31
C ASN A 46 19.16 3.78 -20.27
N ASN A 47 19.54 5.05 -20.12
CA ASN A 47 20.47 5.46 -19.07
C ASN A 47 19.85 5.23 -17.68
N ARG A 48 20.69 5.13 -16.64
CA ARG A 48 20.29 4.89 -15.25
C ARG A 48 19.19 5.83 -14.78
N GLU A 49 19.29 7.12 -15.08
CA GLU A 49 18.30 8.13 -14.71
C GLU A 49 16.93 7.88 -15.35
N ARG A 50 16.91 7.55 -16.65
CA ARG A 50 15.67 7.26 -17.37
C ARG A 50 15.05 5.93 -16.94
N ARG A 51 15.86 4.95 -16.55
CA ARG A 51 15.36 3.71 -15.93
C ARG A 51 14.67 3.99 -14.60
N ILE A 52 15.27 4.83 -13.76
CA ILE A 52 14.67 5.24 -12.48
C ILE A 52 13.34 5.98 -12.73
N ALA A 53 13.32 6.91 -13.69
CA ALA A 53 12.11 7.60 -14.11
C ALA A 53 11.01 6.61 -14.54
N LEU A 54 11.36 5.60 -15.34
CA LEU A 54 10.42 4.61 -15.86
C LEU A 54 9.84 3.73 -14.75
N VAL A 55 10.69 3.25 -13.84
CA VAL A 55 10.26 2.49 -12.66
C VAL A 55 9.37 3.33 -11.75
N ALA A 56 9.67 4.62 -11.58
CA ALA A 56 8.83 5.53 -10.82
C ALA A 56 7.46 5.75 -11.47
N ALA A 57 7.40 5.98 -12.78
CA ALA A 57 6.14 6.09 -13.50
C ALA A 57 5.33 4.80 -13.42
N GLY A 58 5.97 3.63 -13.54
CA GLY A 58 5.32 2.33 -13.33
C GLY A 58 4.78 2.16 -11.91
N SER A 59 5.51 2.63 -10.89
CA SER A 59 5.03 2.61 -9.50
C SER A 59 3.84 3.54 -9.27
N ALA A 60 3.82 4.73 -9.89
CA ALA A 60 2.72 5.67 -9.82
C ALA A 60 1.47 5.10 -10.48
N ALA A 61 1.62 4.52 -11.67
CA ALA A 61 0.55 3.81 -12.36
C ALA A 61 -0.01 2.66 -11.49
N GLY A 62 0.86 1.85 -10.87
CA GLY A 62 0.42 0.78 -9.96
C GLY A 62 -0.42 1.29 -8.77
N ILE A 63 -0.02 2.38 -8.11
CA ILE A 63 -0.85 3.00 -7.06
C ILE A 63 -2.16 3.52 -7.65
N ALA A 64 -2.09 4.25 -8.75
CA ALA A 64 -3.25 4.90 -9.36
C ALA A 64 -4.29 3.88 -9.81
N SER A 65 -3.89 2.72 -10.36
CA SER A 65 -4.85 1.65 -10.70
C SER A 65 -5.43 0.96 -9.49
N GLY A 66 -4.68 0.85 -8.40
CA GLY A 66 -5.14 0.19 -7.17
C GLY A 66 -6.16 1.01 -6.39
N PHE A 67 -6.04 2.34 -6.44
CA PHE A 67 -6.83 3.26 -5.60
C PHE A 67 -7.74 4.20 -6.38
N ASN A 68 -7.57 4.28 -7.69
CA ASN A 68 -8.19 5.31 -8.51
C ASN A 68 -7.86 6.74 -8.02
N VAL A 69 -6.62 6.96 -7.56
CA VAL A 69 -6.14 8.26 -7.07
C VAL A 69 -4.84 8.63 -7.78
N ALA A 70 -4.95 9.27 -8.95
CA ALA A 70 -3.80 9.66 -9.75
C ALA A 70 -2.82 10.59 -9.00
N VAL A 71 -3.34 11.59 -8.27
CA VAL A 71 -2.51 12.59 -7.57
C VAL A 71 -1.66 11.94 -6.48
N ALA A 72 -2.25 11.07 -5.66
CA ALA A 72 -1.54 10.34 -4.61
C ALA A 72 -0.47 9.41 -5.20
N GLY A 73 -0.78 8.72 -6.32
CA GLY A 73 0.20 7.89 -7.03
C GLY A 73 1.44 8.67 -7.49
N CYS A 74 1.27 9.91 -7.97
CA CYS A 74 2.38 10.76 -8.37
C CYS A 74 3.29 11.12 -7.20
N PHE A 75 2.72 11.62 -6.10
CA PHE A 75 3.48 11.99 -4.91
C PHE A 75 4.19 10.79 -4.29
N PHE A 76 3.51 9.63 -4.24
CA PHE A 76 4.10 8.39 -3.75
C PHE A 76 5.36 8.01 -4.56
N ALA A 77 5.29 8.05 -5.89
CA ALA A 77 6.43 7.70 -6.74
C ALA A 77 7.60 8.69 -6.58
N ILE A 78 7.31 9.99 -6.48
CA ILE A 78 8.33 11.01 -6.27
C ILE A 78 9.03 10.82 -4.91
N GLU A 79 8.24 10.68 -3.84
CA GLU A 79 8.76 10.59 -2.48
C GLU A 79 9.46 9.25 -2.20
N THR A 80 8.92 8.14 -2.71
CA THR A 80 9.37 6.78 -2.36
C THR A 80 10.34 6.19 -3.36
N VAL A 81 10.32 6.63 -4.63
CA VAL A 81 11.20 6.09 -5.69
C VAL A 81 12.27 7.10 -6.10
N LEU A 82 11.91 8.36 -6.38
CA LEU A 82 12.89 9.36 -6.86
C LEU A 82 13.80 9.88 -5.76
N ARG A 83 13.23 10.34 -4.63
CA ARG A 83 14.01 10.97 -3.55
C ARG A 83 15.11 10.09 -2.97
N PRO A 84 14.88 8.80 -2.62
CA PRO A 84 15.94 7.96 -2.07
C PRO A 84 17.10 7.75 -3.04
N LEU A 85 16.84 7.89 -4.34
CA LEU A 85 17.83 7.74 -5.41
C LEU A 85 18.49 9.06 -5.81
N ARG A 86 18.19 10.18 -5.11
CA ARG A 86 18.69 11.54 -5.39
C ARG A 86 18.45 11.99 -6.84
N ALA A 87 17.42 11.43 -7.48
CA ALA A 87 16.98 11.79 -8.82
C ALA A 87 16.04 13.02 -8.82
N GLU A 88 16.03 13.79 -7.72
CA GLU A 88 15.22 15.01 -7.58
C GLU A 88 15.66 16.14 -8.53
N ASN A 89 16.93 16.13 -8.94
CA ASN A 89 17.49 17.05 -9.95
C ASN A 89 17.33 16.53 -11.39
N SER A 90 16.62 15.41 -11.59
CA SER A 90 16.39 14.87 -12.93
C SER A 90 15.48 15.79 -13.77
N PRO A 91 15.54 15.69 -15.11
CA PRO A 91 14.84 16.61 -16.01
C PRO A 91 13.33 16.69 -15.73
N PRO A 92 12.66 17.83 -16.01
CA PRO A 92 11.21 18.01 -15.82
C PRO A 92 10.35 16.96 -16.56
N PHE A 93 10.90 16.32 -17.60
CA PHE A 93 10.30 15.18 -18.29
C PHE A 93 9.98 14.00 -17.36
N THR A 94 10.74 13.81 -16.28
CA THR A 94 10.55 12.73 -15.32
C THR A 94 9.22 12.87 -14.59
N THR A 95 8.94 14.06 -14.07
CA THR A 95 7.70 14.36 -13.34
C THR A 95 6.50 14.32 -14.27
N ALA A 96 6.63 14.88 -15.47
CA ALA A 96 5.56 14.82 -16.49
C ALA A 96 5.21 13.36 -16.85
N MET A 97 6.21 12.48 -16.99
CA MET A 97 5.98 11.07 -17.28
C MET A 97 5.28 10.34 -16.13
N ILE A 98 5.67 10.61 -14.88
CA ILE A 98 5.01 10.05 -13.69
C ILE A 98 3.54 10.47 -13.64
N ILE A 99 3.26 11.76 -13.86
CA ILE A 99 1.90 12.30 -13.86
C ILE A 99 1.06 11.67 -14.98
N LEU A 100 1.58 11.64 -16.21
CA LEU A 100 0.88 11.04 -17.35
C LEU A 100 0.59 9.56 -17.11
N ALA A 101 1.57 8.78 -16.66
CA ALA A 101 1.37 7.36 -16.38
C ALA A 101 0.31 7.12 -15.29
N SER A 102 0.34 7.93 -14.21
CA SER A 102 -0.62 7.87 -13.12
C SER A 102 -2.05 8.20 -13.58
N VAL A 103 -2.22 9.29 -14.34
CA VAL A 103 -3.53 9.73 -14.86
C VAL A 103 -4.08 8.70 -15.85
N ILE A 104 -3.28 8.25 -16.82
CA ILE A 104 -3.71 7.22 -17.78
C ILE A 104 -4.15 5.96 -17.05
N SER A 105 -3.38 5.52 -16.06
CA SER A 105 -3.69 4.33 -15.28
C SER A 105 -4.98 4.47 -14.46
N SER A 106 -5.21 5.62 -13.82
CA SER A 106 -6.45 5.93 -13.11
C SER A 106 -7.64 5.96 -14.07
N THR A 107 -7.51 6.60 -15.25
CA THR A 107 -8.58 6.67 -16.26
C THR A 107 -8.94 5.29 -16.78
N VAL A 108 -7.95 4.45 -17.13
CA VAL A 108 -8.17 3.07 -17.55
C VAL A 108 -8.86 2.26 -16.44
N SER A 109 -8.46 2.49 -15.19
CA SER A 109 -9.05 1.84 -14.02
C SER A 109 -10.43 2.38 -13.64
N ASN A 110 -10.89 3.49 -14.20
CA ASN A 110 -12.28 3.93 -14.10
C ASN A 110 -13.16 3.26 -15.16
N VAL A 111 -12.64 3.13 -16.38
CA VAL A 111 -13.39 2.61 -17.52
C VAL A 111 -13.69 1.11 -17.40
N LEU A 112 -12.78 0.33 -16.80
CA LEU A 112 -12.93 -1.14 -16.70
C LEU A 112 -13.84 -1.62 -15.55
N PRO A 113 -13.62 -1.24 -14.27
CA PRO A 113 -14.34 -1.75 -13.09
C PRO A 113 -15.42 -0.77 -12.57
N GLY A 114 -15.49 0.46 -13.10
CA GLY A 114 -16.44 1.51 -12.71
C GLY A 114 -15.88 2.55 -11.71
N GLU A 115 -16.48 3.74 -11.68
CA GLU A 115 -16.13 4.84 -10.78
C GLU A 115 -16.53 4.52 -9.33
N LYS A 116 -15.63 3.94 -8.56
CA LYS A 116 -15.78 3.87 -7.10
C LYS A 116 -14.56 4.49 -6.45
N ALA A 117 -14.77 5.66 -5.85
CA ALA A 117 -13.83 6.17 -4.86
C ALA A 117 -13.75 5.16 -3.71
N ALA A 118 -12.55 4.93 -3.18
CA ALA A 118 -12.35 3.96 -2.10
C ALA A 118 -13.15 4.30 -0.83
N PHE A 119 -13.47 5.59 -0.62
CA PHE A 119 -14.26 6.10 0.50
C PHE A 119 -15.06 7.34 0.07
N ILE A 120 -16.29 7.48 0.58
CA ILE A 120 -17.10 8.70 0.43
C ILE A 120 -17.04 9.46 1.76
N VAL A 121 -16.18 10.46 1.84
CA VAL A 121 -16.02 11.24 3.07
C VAL A 121 -17.15 12.28 3.18
N PRO A 122 -17.89 12.34 4.30
CA PRO A 122 -18.90 13.39 4.49
C PRO A 122 -18.25 14.78 4.51
N THR A 123 -19.00 15.78 4.05
CA THR A 123 -18.53 17.17 4.02
C THR A 123 -18.24 17.67 5.42
N TYR A 124 -16.98 18.01 5.70
CA TYR A 124 -16.54 18.63 6.95
C TYR A 124 -16.14 20.08 6.70
N GLU A 125 -16.67 21.00 7.53
CA GLU A 125 -16.27 22.40 7.53
C GLU A 125 -15.53 22.72 8.82
N LEU A 126 -14.39 23.41 8.70
CA LEU A 126 -13.67 23.95 9.86
C LEU A 126 -14.54 25.00 10.55
N LYS A 127 -14.99 24.69 11.77
CA LYS A 127 -15.85 25.60 12.55
C LYS A 127 -15.04 26.66 13.29
N SER A 128 -13.79 26.37 13.66
CA SER A 128 -12.93 27.30 14.41
C SER A 128 -11.44 27.10 14.14
N THR A 129 -10.68 28.20 14.10
CA THR A 129 -9.21 28.18 14.03
C THR A 129 -8.56 27.51 15.24
N ALA A 130 -9.28 27.38 16.37
CA ALA A 130 -8.84 26.65 17.55
C ALA A 130 -8.74 25.12 17.33
N GLU A 131 -9.26 24.58 16.23
CA GLU A 131 -9.11 23.16 15.87
C GLU A 131 -7.73 22.87 15.26
N LEU A 132 -7.02 23.87 14.72
CA LEU A 132 -5.73 23.68 14.05
C LEU A 132 -4.66 23.04 14.97
N PRO A 133 -4.47 23.50 16.22
CA PRO A 133 -3.54 22.87 17.15
C PRO A 133 -3.91 21.42 17.49
N LEU A 134 -5.20 21.09 17.53
CA LEU A 134 -5.67 19.72 17.79
C LEU A 134 -5.31 18.79 16.62
N TYR A 135 -5.46 19.25 15.37
CA TYR A 135 -5.00 18.49 14.20
C TYR A 135 -3.48 18.30 14.18
N LEU A 136 -2.72 19.28 14.67
CA LEU A 136 -1.27 19.15 14.80
C LEU A 136 -0.89 18.05 15.81
N ILE A 137 -1.56 18.02 16.97
CA ILE A 137 -1.38 16.96 17.98
C ILE A 137 -1.77 15.60 17.40
N LEU A 138 -2.90 15.52 16.69
CA LEU A 138 -3.33 14.29 16.03
C LEU A 138 -2.29 13.80 15.00
N GLY A 139 -1.73 14.71 14.19
CA GLY A 139 -0.65 14.40 13.25
C GLY A 139 0.60 13.86 13.96
N MET A 140 0.98 14.44 15.10
CA MET A 140 2.08 13.93 15.91
C MET A 140 1.80 12.53 16.46
N LEU A 141 0.60 12.29 16.97
CA LEU A 141 0.19 10.96 17.45
C LEU A 141 0.22 9.92 16.32
N CYS A 142 -0.33 10.23 15.15
CA CYS A 142 -0.26 9.38 13.97
C CYS A 142 1.20 9.08 13.57
N GLY A 143 2.09 10.08 13.67
CA GLY A 143 3.52 9.91 13.44
C GLY A 143 4.17 8.92 14.42
N VAL A 144 3.88 9.05 15.71
CA VAL A 144 4.39 8.13 16.75
C VAL A 144 3.88 6.70 16.52
N VAL A 145 2.58 6.54 16.22
CA VAL A 145 1.98 5.25 15.91
C VAL A 145 2.62 4.61 14.68
N SER A 146 2.88 5.39 13.62
CA SER A 146 3.56 4.92 12.41
C SER A 146 4.97 4.39 12.71
N VAL A 147 5.75 5.10 13.53
CA VAL A 147 7.10 4.66 13.94
C VAL A 147 7.03 3.40 14.78
N ALA A 148 6.11 3.32 15.74
CA ALA A 148 5.91 2.13 16.57
C ALA A 148 5.52 0.91 15.72
N PHE A 149 4.60 1.10 14.79
CA PHE A 149 4.17 0.05 13.86
C PHE A 149 5.33 -0.44 12.98
N ARG A 150 6.11 0.49 12.40
CA ARG A 150 7.31 0.15 11.63
C ARG A 150 8.30 -0.67 12.45
N GLN A 151 8.57 -0.26 13.68
CA GLN A 151 9.51 -0.96 14.56
C GLN A 151 9.01 -2.36 14.91
N LEU A 152 7.70 -2.51 15.14
CA LEU A 152 7.06 -3.80 15.40
C LEU A 152 7.20 -4.75 14.21
N VAL A 153 6.92 -4.28 12.99
CA VAL A 153 7.11 -5.08 11.76
C VAL A 153 8.57 -5.54 11.62
N VAL A 154 9.53 -4.64 11.83
CA VAL A 154 10.97 -4.99 11.78
C VAL A 154 11.33 -6.02 12.85
N TRP A 155 10.79 -5.88 14.05
CA TRP A 155 11.02 -6.80 15.16
C TRP A 155 10.46 -8.20 14.89
N PHE A 156 9.25 -8.30 14.34
CA PHE A 156 8.67 -9.57 13.93
C PHE A 156 9.48 -10.23 12.82
N THR A 157 9.84 -9.49 11.77
CA THR A 157 10.64 -10.03 10.66
C THR A 157 11.98 -10.59 11.17
N LYS A 158 12.67 -9.86 12.06
CA LYS A 158 13.92 -10.34 12.68
C LYS A 158 13.70 -11.58 13.53
N THR A 159 12.61 -11.63 14.31
CA THR A 159 12.28 -12.77 15.16
C THR A 159 12.00 -14.02 14.31
N PHE A 160 11.21 -13.90 13.26
CA PHE A 160 10.97 -15.00 12.31
C PHE A 160 12.24 -15.44 11.60
N ASP A 161 13.12 -14.52 11.20
CA ASP A 161 14.42 -14.87 10.61
C ASP A 161 15.35 -15.60 11.59
N LEU A 162 15.34 -15.22 12.87
CA LEU A 162 16.09 -15.93 13.92
C LEU A 162 15.53 -17.34 14.14
N ILE A 163 14.20 -17.50 14.20
CA ILE A 163 13.55 -18.81 14.31
C ILE A 163 13.92 -19.67 13.10
N ARG A 164 13.85 -19.09 11.88
CA ARG A 164 14.25 -19.79 10.64
C ARG A 164 15.68 -20.30 10.71
N LYS A 165 16.62 -19.44 11.12
CA LYS A 165 18.05 -19.78 11.23
C LYS A 165 18.30 -20.82 12.32
N LYS A 166 17.62 -20.73 13.46
CA LYS A 166 17.80 -21.65 14.60
C LYS A 166 17.26 -23.05 14.33
N PHE A 167 16.14 -23.16 13.61
CA PHE A 167 15.48 -24.44 13.30
C PHE A 167 15.77 -24.97 11.89
N GLY A 168 16.58 -24.28 11.08
CA GLY A 168 16.92 -24.69 9.72
C GLY A 168 15.71 -24.78 8.78
N LEU A 169 14.65 -24.00 9.04
CA LEU A 169 13.38 -24.13 8.33
C LEU A 169 13.48 -23.60 6.88
N PRO A 170 12.79 -24.24 5.91
CA PRO A 170 12.66 -23.72 4.55
C PRO A 170 11.97 -22.35 4.55
N ALA A 171 12.35 -21.49 3.59
CA ALA A 171 11.84 -20.12 3.48
C ALA A 171 10.31 -20.02 3.34
N VAL A 172 9.65 -21.10 2.91
CA VAL A 172 8.19 -21.17 2.68
C VAL A 172 7.42 -21.49 3.97
N VAL A 173 8.04 -22.14 4.96
CA VAL A 173 7.34 -22.62 6.16
C VAL A 173 7.03 -21.49 7.13
N CYS A 174 7.94 -20.51 7.26
CA CYS A 174 7.73 -19.35 8.13
C CYS A 174 6.50 -18.50 7.76
N PRO A 175 6.30 -18.09 6.48
CA PRO A 175 5.09 -17.37 6.09
C PRO A 175 3.82 -18.24 6.17
N ALA A 176 3.91 -19.55 5.94
CA ALA A 176 2.78 -20.47 6.12
C ALA A 176 2.31 -20.54 7.59
N LEU A 177 3.25 -20.63 8.53
CA LEU A 177 2.95 -20.59 9.98
C LEU A 177 2.38 -19.24 10.40
N GLY A 178 2.92 -18.14 9.87
CA GLY A 178 2.38 -16.79 10.09
C GLY A 178 0.95 -16.64 9.57
N GLY A 179 0.68 -17.15 8.37
CA GLY A 179 -0.66 -17.18 7.77
C GLY A 179 -1.64 -18.04 8.55
N LEU A 180 -1.20 -19.20 9.05
CA LEU A 180 -2.01 -20.06 9.92
C LEU A 180 -2.35 -19.37 11.25
N GLY A 181 -1.37 -18.72 11.87
CA GLY A 181 -1.59 -17.94 13.09
C GLY A 181 -2.55 -16.77 12.88
N ALA A 182 -2.36 -16.00 11.80
CA ALA A 182 -3.27 -14.93 11.41
C ALA A 182 -4.68 -15.48 11.11
N GLY A 183 -4.78 -16.63 10.44
CA GLY A 183 -6.03 -17.32 10.15
C GLY A 183 -6.79 -17.78 11.39
N LEU A 184 -6.10 -18.29 12.42
CA LEU A 184 -6.72 -18.65 13.69
C LEU A 184 -7.26 -17.44 14.44
N ILE A 185 -6.53 -16.32 14.44
CA ILE A 185 -6.98 -15.06 15.05
C ILE A 185 -8.21 -14.53 14.30
N ALA A 186 -8.18 -14.62 12.97
CA ALA A 186 -9.26 -14.26 12.07
C ALA A 186 -10.58 -14.99 12.36
N LEU A 187 -10.54 -16.27 12.77
CA LEU A 187 -11.74 -17.01 13.17
C LEU A 187 -12.44 -16.40 14.39
N ARG A 188 -11.68 -15.79 15.30
CA ARG A 188 -12.22 -15.13 16.51
C ARG A 188 -12.55 -13.65 16.29
N TYR A 189 -11.79 -12.99 15.42
CA TYR A 189 -11.87 -11.56 15.10
C TYR A 189 -11.81 -11.35 13.57
N PRO A 190 -12.93 -11.52 12.85
CA PRO A 190 -12.95 -11.43 11.39
C PRO A 190 -12.67 -10.01 10.87
N GLY A 191 -12.81 -8.98 11.70
CA GLY A 191 -12.50 -7.60 11.35
C GLY A 191 -11.01 -7.31 11.09
N ILE A 192 -10.12 -8.29 11.32
CA ILE A 192 -8.67 -8.19 11.06
C ILE A 192 -8.33 -8.56 9.60
N LEU A 193 -9.23 -9.25 8.88
CA LEU A 193 -9.00 -9.56 7.46
C LEU A 193 -9.12 -8.30 6.58
N TYR A 194 -8.94 -8.47 5.28
CA TYR A 194 -9.00 -7.46 4.21
C TYR A 194 -10.37 -6.72 4.04
N TRP A 195 -11.14 -6.56 5.12
CA TRP A 195 -12.35 -5.73 5.25
C TRP A 195 -12.07 -4.37 5.90
N GLY A 196 -10.80 -3.92 5.92
CA GLY A 196 -10.43 -2.62 6.50
C GLY A 196 -11.20 -1.43 5.91
N PHE A 197 -11.56 -1.50 4.61
CA PHE A 197 -12.34 -0.46 3.96
C PHE A 197 -13.74 -0.31 4.56
N THR A 198 -14.46 -1.41 4.83
CA THR A 198 -15.80 -1.34 5.44
C THR A 198 -15.73 -0.84 6.88
N ASN A 199 -14.68 -1.20 7.63
CA ASN A 199 -14.51 -0.71 8.99
C ASN A 199 -14.29 0.81 9.02
N VAL A 200 -13.49 1.34 8.09
CA VAL A 200 -13.25 2.79 7.97
C VAL A 200 -14.52 3.51 7.49
N ASP A 201 -15.22 2.97 6.50
CA ASP A 201 -16.48 3.52 5.99
C ASP A 201 -17.55 3.58 7.11
N GLU A 202 -17.65 2.54 7.92
CA GLU A 202 -18.55 2.51 9.07
C GLU A 202 -18.17 3.56 10.13
N ILE A 203 -16.90 3.72 10.46
CA ILE A 203 -16.42 4.76 11.39
C ILE A 203 -16.77 6.15 10.87
N LEU A 204 -16.61 6.38 9.56
CA LEU A 204 -16.91 7.65 8.90
C LEU A 204 -18.40 7.98 8.89
N HIS A 205 -19.28 6.98 8.76
CA HIS A 205 -20.72 7.19 8.61
C HIS A 205 -21.53 7.08 9.91
N THR A 206 -21.15 6.21 10.84
CA THR A 206 -21.94 6.00 12.08
C THR A 206 -21.51 6.90 13.23
N GLY A 207 -20.25 7.36 13.26
CA GLY A 207 -19.69 8.20 14.33
C GLY A 207 -19.79 7.58 15.74
N LYS A 208 -20.29 6.34 15.86
CA LYS A 208 -20.59 5.64 17.10
C LYS A 208 -20.34 4.15 16.87
N SER A 209 -19.20 3.71 17.37
CA SER A 209 -18.77 2.31 17.44
C SER A 209 -18.40 1.70 16.08
N ALA A 210 -17.10 1.51 15.87
CA ALA A 210 -16.64 0.52 14.92
C ALA A 210 -17.30 -0.82 15.28
N SER A 211 -17.94 -1.51 14.33
CA SER A 211 -18.30 -2.93 14.50
C SER A 211 -17.05 -3.83 14.41
N ALA A 212 -15.89 -3.31 14.81
CA ALA A 212 -14.72 -4.11 15.08
C ALA A 212 -14.94 -4.83 16.42
N PRO A 213 -15.04 -6.18 16.45
CA PRO A 213 -15.19 -6.93 17.71
C PRO A 213 -14.03 -6.71 18.71
N GLY A 214 -12.98 -5.98 18.34
CA GLY A 214 -11.85 -5.60 19.20
C GLY A 214 -12.14 -4.51 20.23
N ILE A 215 -13.16 -3.64 20.06
CA ILE A 215 -13.50 -2.65 21.10
C ILE A 215 -14.18 -3.29 22.32
N TRP A 216 -14.76 -4.49 22.18
CA TRP A 216 -15.34 -5.23 23.32
C TRP A 216 -14.30 -5.58 24.40
N LEU A 217 -13.01 -5.59 24.04
CA LEU A 217 -11.88 -5.75 24.98
C LEU A 217 -11.44 -4.43 25.67
N LEU A 218 -11.87 -3.27 25.15
CA LEU A 218 -11.60 -1.96 25.75
C LEU A 218 -12.81 -1.41 26.52
N ALA A 219 -13.98 -2.02 26.35
CA ALA A 219 -15.25 -1.63 26.97
C ALA A 219 -15.63 -2.49 28.19
N ASN A 220 -14.72 -3.34 28.67
CA ASN A 220 -14.91 -4.18 29.86
C ASN A 220 -13.74 -4.00 30.84
#